data_AF-A0A957XVY9-F1
#
_entry.id   AF-A0A957XVY9-F1
#
_cell.length_a   1.000
_cell.length_b   1.000
_cell.length_c   1.000
_cell.angle_alpha   90.00
_cell.angle_beta   90.00
_cell.angle_gamma   90.00
#
_symmetry.space_group_name_H-M   'P 1'
#
loop_
_entity.id
_entity.type
_entity.pdbx_description
1 polymer ?
#
loop_
_entity_poly.entity_id
_entity_poly.type
_entity_poly.pdbx_seq_one_letter_code
_entity_poly.pdbx_strand_id
1 'polypeptide(L)'
;EDTRQTIEFIRRVKQVNPATEIIMYMYTPVPLAGELYEQAKARGFEFPETLEGWIDPNWQEFSQRRSVSMPWLNDPIRRQITNFQWVLNAYHPTTTDTGMSSLKRNALRAASAWRYRLGFYDHPLELRALHKVMSYQRPETTGF
;
A
#
# COMPACT_ATOMS: atom_id res chain seq x y z
N GLU A 1 -7.96 -5.54 14.61
CA GLU A 1 -9.14 -4.68 14.74
C GLU A 1 -8.94 -3.35 14.03
N ASP A 2 -7.90 -2.58 14.40
CA ASP A 2 -7.57 -1.28 13.79
C ASP A 2 -7.57 -1.27 12.25
N THR A 3 -6.82 -2.17 11.61
CA THR A 3 -6.76 -2.27 10.13
C THR A 3 -8.12 -2.44 9.46
N ARG A 4 -9.03 -3.22 10.06
CA ARG A 4 -10.38 -3.46 9.53
C ARG A 4 -11.20 -2.16 9.59
N GLN A 5 -11.09 -1.43 10.70
CA GLN A 5 -11.74 -0.14 10.87
C GLN A 5 -11.21 0.88 9.87
N THR A 6 -9.89 0.90 9.63
CA THR A 6 -9.28 1.74 8.58
C THR A 6 -9.83 1.41 7.19
N ILE A 7 -9.94 0.12 6.84
CA ILE A 7 -10.49 -0.32 5.55
C ILE A 7 -11.95 0.15 5.39
N GLU A 8 -12.79 -0.03 6.41
CA GLU A 8 -14.19 0.44 6.38
C GLU A 8 -14.27 1.97 6.27
N PHE A 9 -13.41 2.69 6.97
CA PHE A 9 -13.32 4.13 6.85
C PHE A 9 -12.97 4.56 5.42
N ILE A 10 -11.96 3.94 4.79
CA ILE A 10 -11.60 4.21 3.39
C ILE A 10 -12.79 3.96 2.46
N ARG A 11 -13.53 2.86 2.67
CA ARG A 11 -14.73 2.56 1.87
C ARG A 11 -15.79 3.64 2.01
N ARG A 12 -16.02 4.12 3.23
CA ARG A 12 -16.95 5.22 3.51
C ARG A 12 -16.53 6.50 2.80
N VAL A 13 -15.25 6.85 2.84
CA VAL A 13 -14.71 8.02 2.10
C VAL A 13 -14.98 7.87 0.60
N LYS A 14 -14.67 6.70 0.02
CA LYS A 14 -14.92 6.41 -1.41
C LYS A 14 -16.41 6.39 -1.78
N GLN A 15 -17.30 6.05 -0.86
CA GLN A 15 -18.75 6.14 -1.08
C GLN A 15 -19.22 7.60 -1.13
N VAL A 16 -18.70 8.45 -0.24
CA VAL A 16 -19.02 9.88 -0.20
C VAL A 16 -18.44 10.61 -1.42
N ASN A 17 -17.18 10.33 -1.77
CA ASN A 17 -16.52 10.89 -2.93
C ASN A 17 -15.64 9.84 -3.62
N PRO A 18 -16.12 9.22 -4.71
CA PRO A 18 -15.34 8.23 -5.48
C PRO A 18 -14.05 8.78 -6.09
N ALA A 19 -13.96 10.11 -6.29
CA ALA A 19 -12.81 10.80 -6.88
C ALA A 19 -11.70 11.11 -5.86
N THR A 20 -11.93 10.91 -4.56
CA THR A 20 -10.88 11.11 -3.55
C THR A 20 -9.74 10.13 -3.77
N GLU A 21 -8.52 10.62 -3.97
CA GLU A 21 -7.33 9.76 -4.03
C GLU A 21 -6.94 9.29 -2.62
N ILE A 22 -6.65 8.00 -2.48
CA ILE A 22 -6.24 7.41 -1.20
C ILE A 22 -4.85 6.84 -1.37
N ILE A 23 -3.87 7.43 -0.70
CA ILE A 23 -2.49 6.97 -0.70
C ILE A 23 -2.19 6.38 0.68
N MET A 24 -1.77 5.12 0.67
CA MET A 24 -1.52 4.36 1.88
C MET A 24 -0.02 4.29 2.11
N TYR A 25 0.43 4.83 3.25
CA TYR A 25 1.80 4.68 3.72
C TYR A 25 1.85 3.83 4.97
N MET A 26 2.89 3.02 5.05
CA MET A 26 3.21 2.30 6.28
C MET A 26 4.06 3.20 7.17
N TYR A 27 3.82 3.11 8.48
CA TYR A 27 4.61 3.85 9.45
C TYR A 27 6.11 3.54 9.26
N THR A 28 6.89 4.60 9.05
CA THR A 28 8.35 4.56 8.97
C THR A 28 8.87 5.18 10.27
N PRO A 29 9.56 4.41 11.13
CA PRO A 29 10.15 4.91 12.35
C PRO A 29 11.01 6.16 12.11
N VAL A 30 10.79 7.16 12.95
CA VAL A 30 11.60 8.37 13.02
C VAL A 30 12.30 8.40 14.38
N PRO A 31 13.50 9.00 14.49
CA PRO A 31 14.25 9.08 15.75
C PRO A 31 13.65 10.12 16.70
N LEU A 32 12.34 10.04 16.92
CA LEU A 32 11.59 10.85 17.86
C LEU A 32 11.02 9.92 18.92
N ALA A 33 11.26 10.25 20.19
CA ALA A 33 10.70 9.50 21.31
C ALA A 33 9.17 9.44 21.18
N GLY A 34 8.63 8.23 21.21
CA GLY A 34 7.20 8.00 21.03
C GLY A 34 6.88 6.52 21.02
N GLU A 35 5.62 6.20 21.32
CA GLU A 35 5.16 4.83 21.49
C GLU A 35 5.44 3.95 20.26
N LEU A 36 5.19 4.47 19.06
CA LEU A 36 5.42 3.73 17.80
C LEU A 36 6.91 3.46 17.52
N TYR A 37 7.80 4.37 17.94
CA TYR A 37 9.24 4.17 17.80
C TYR A 37 9.74 3.10 18.77
N GLU A 38 9.33 3.17 20.03
CA GLU A 38 9.69 2.16 21.04
C GLU A 38 9.15 0.78 20.68
N GLN A 39 7.92 0.69 20.18
CA GLN A 39 7.37 -0.57 19.67
C GLN A 39 8.16 -1.10 18.47
N ALA A 40 8.64 -0.23 17.59
CA ALA A 40 9.46 -0.65 16.46
C ALA A 40 10.80 -1.21 16.92
N LYS A 41 11.49 -0.52 17.84
CA LYS A 41 12.74 -1.00 18.46
C LYS A 41 12.56 -2.33 19.17
N ALA A 42 11.49 -2.47 19.96
CA ALA A 42 11.17 -3.72 20.66
C ALA A 42 10.94 -4.91 19.72
N ARG A 43 10.61 -4.65 18.44
CA ARG A 43 10.44 -5.64 17.38
C ARG A 43 11.68 -5.78 16.48
N GLY A 44 12.83 -5.24 16.90
CA GLY A 44 14.11 -5.38 16.21
C GLY A 44 14.39 -4.34 15.15
N PHE A 45 13.72 -3.18 15.18
CA PHE A 45 14.14 -2.05 14.34
C PHE A 45 15.34 -1.32 14.94
N GLU A 46 16.37 -1.13 14.13
CA GLU A 46 17.57 -0.37 14.48
C GLU A 46 17.95 0.53 13.31
N PHE A 47 18.45 1.73 13.63
CA PHE A 47 19.02 2.63 12.64
C PHE A 47 20.47 2.19 12.33
N PRO A 48 20.96 2.37 11.10
CA PRO A 48 22.36 2.14 10.80
C PRO A 48 23.28 3.03 11.63
N GLU A 49 24.36 2.44 12.13
CA GLU A 49 25.38 3.18 12.91
C GLU A 49 26.61 3.54 12.06
N THR A 50 26.81 2.87 10.92
CA THR A 50 27.95 3.06 10.02
C THR A 50 27.54 3.63 8.67
N LEU A 51 28.48 4.31 7.99
CA LEU A 51 28.25 4.84 6.65
C LEU A 51 27.83 3.74 5.67
N GLU A 52 28.47 2.57 5.76
CA GLU A 52 28.16 1.39 4.96
C GLU A 52 26.71 0.94 5.15
N GLY A 53 26.22 0.96 6.39
CA GLY A 53 24.83 0.64 6.69
C GLY A 53 23.84 1.68 6.15
N TRP A 54 24.22 2.96 6.12
CA TRP A 54 23.39 4.02 5.53
C TRP A 54 23.28 3.94 4.00
N ILE A 55 24.28 3.37 3.33
CA ILE A 55 24.27 3.15 1.87
C ILE A 55 23.84 1.74 1.48
N ASP A 56 23.47 0.89 2.44
CA ASP A 56 23.02 -0.46 2.18
C ASP A 56 21.75 -0.45 1.30
N PRO A 57 21.68 -1.28 0.24
CA PRO A 57 20.51 -1.33 -0.64
C PRO A 57 19.19 -1.62 0.09
N ASN A 58 19.21 -2.44 1.14
CA ASN A 58 18.01 -2.74 1.93
C ASN A 58 17.57 -1.51 2.72
N TRP A 59 18.53 -0.75 3.28
CA TRP A 59 18.24 0.53 3.93
C TRP A 59 17.71 1.57 2.94
N GLN A 60 18.25 1.59 1.72
CA GLN A 60 17.77 2.45 0.65
C GLN A 60 16.31 2.14 0.27
N GLU A 61 15.94 0.86 0.11
CA GLU A 61 14.56 0.47 -0.12
C GLU A 61 13.64 0.84 1.05
N PHE A 62 14.10 0.66 2.29
CA PHE A 62 13.38 1.05 3.49
C PHE A 62 13.13 2.56 3.56
N SER A 63 14.17 3.38 3.38
CA SER A 63 14.06 4.85 3.41
C SER A 63 13.15 5.40 2.30
N GLN A 64 13.09 4.72 1.15
CA GLN A 64 12.16 5.03 0.06
C GLN A 64 10.73 4.53 0.31
N ARG A 65 10.47 3.90 1.46
CA ARG A 65 9.17 3.29 1.81
C ARG A 65 8.75 2.18 0.84
N ARG A 66 9.73 1.52 0.22
CA ARG A 66 9.55 0.44 -0.75
C ARG A 66 9.85 -0.93 -0.14
N SER A 67 10.33 -1.00 1.11
CA SER A 67 10.83 -2.24 1.69
C SER A 67 9.77 -3.34 1.81
N VAL A 68 10.23 -4.56 1.53
CA VAL A 68 9.46 -5.80 1.62
C VAL A 68 9.54 -6.39 3.04
N SER A 69 10.40 -5.89 3.93
CA SER A 69 10.46 -6.33 5.32
C SER A 69 10.30 -5.13 6.25
N MET A 70 9.40 -5.28 7.23
CA MET A 70 9.13 -4.30 8.27
C MET A 70 9.04 -5.10 9.58
N PRO A 71 10.15 -5.24 10.34
CA PRO A 71 10.20 -6.07 11.54
C PRO A 71 9.09 -5.77 12.56
N TRP A 72 8.63 -4.52 12.61
CA TRP A 72 7.57 -4.09 13.51
C TRP A 72 6.15 -4.37 13.02
N LEU A 73 5.96 -4.96 11.84
CA LEU A 73 4.66 -5.24 11.28
C LEU A 73 4.47 -6.73 11.04
N ASN A 74 3.47 -7.30 11.71
CA ASN A 74 3.13 -8.70 11.54
C ASN A 74 2.72 -9.00 10.09
N ASP A 75 3.25 -10.09 9.52
CA ASP A 75 2.98 -10.51 8.14
C ASP A 75 1.49 -10.64 7.78
N PRO A 76 0.59 -11.15 8.64
CA PRO A 76 -0.84 -11.20 8.31
C PRO A 76 -1.47 -9.83 8.08
N ILE A 77 -1.12 -8.83 8.91
CA ILE A 77 -1.64 -7.46 8.81
C ILE A 77 -1.11 -6.81 7.54
N ARG A 78 0.20 -6.95 7.31
CA ARG A 78 0.84 -6.45 6.10
C ARG A 78 0.17 -7.00 4.85
N ARG A 79 -0.03 -8.31 4.81
CA ARG A 79 -0.69 -8.99 3.67
C ARG A 79 -2.11 -8.47 3.47
N GLN A 80 -2.87 -8.28 4.55
CA GLN A 80 -4.22 -7.72 4.49
C GLN A 80 -4.22 -6.30 3.88
N ILE A 81 -3.32 -5.42 4.33
CA ILE A 81 -3.17 -4.05 3.83
C ILE A 81 -2.79 -4.05 2.35
N THR A 82 -1.76 -4.82 1.98
CA THR A 82 -1.31 -4.91 0.58
C THR A 82 -2.40 -5.49 -0.32
N ASN A 83 -3.10 -6.54 0.13
CA ASN A 83 -4.20 -7.14 -0.61
C ASN A 83 -5.35 -6.14 -0.83
N PHE A 84 -5.73 -5.41 0.22
CA PHE A 84 -6.73 -4.36 0.11
C PHE A 84 -6.28 -3.26 -0.87
N GLN A 85 -5.03 -2.81 -0.81
CA GLN A 85 -4.48 -1.80 -1.71
C GLN A 85 -4.56 -2.22 -3.18
N TRP A 86 -4.29 -3.50 -3.50
CA TRP A 86 -4.49 -4.03 -4.85
C TRP A 86 -5.94 -3.93 -5.33
N VAL A 87 -6.90 -4.32 -4.48
CA VAL A 87 -8.32 -4.24 -4.83
C VAL A 87 -8.77 -2.79 -4.95
N LEU A 88 -8.33 -1.91 -4.04
CA LEU A 88 -8.65 -0.49 -4.05
C LEU A 88 -8.14 0.18 -5.33
N ASN A 89 -6.87 -0.03 -5.69
CA ASN A 89 -6.27 0.55 -6.89
C ASN A 89 -6.88 0.00 -8.19
N ALA A 90 -7.34 -1.25 -8.20
CA ALA A 90 -8.06 -1.79 -9.35
C ALA A 90 -9.48 -1.22 -9.48
N TYR A 91 -10.19 -1.07 -8.37
CA TYR A 91 -11.59 -0.60 -8.38
C TYR A 91 -11.72 0.91 -8.51
N HIS A 92 -10.76 1.64 -7.94
CA HIS A 92 -10.58 3.08 -8.08
C HIS A 92 -9.18 3.39 -8.65
N PRO A 93 -8.96 3.20 -9.98
CA PRO A 93 -7.69 3.50 -10.62
C PRO A 93 -7.26 4.95 -10.41
N THR A 94 -5.99 5.15 -10.05
CA THR A 94 -5.41 6.45 -9.72
C THR A 94 -5.53 7.45 -10.87
N THR A 95 -5.78 8.71 -10.55
CA THR A 95 -5.72 9.81 -11.53
C THR A 95 -4.30 10.21 -11.89
N THR A 96 -3.31 9.82 -11.08
CA THR A 96 -1.89 10.17 -11.28
C THR A 96 -1.27 9.43 -12.47
N ASP A 97 -1.81 8.27 -12.85
CA ASP A 97 -1.39 7.53 -14.05
C ASP A 97 -1.99 8.16 -15.31
N THR A 98 -1.25 9.08 -15.91
CA THR A 98 -1.62 9.80 -17.15
C THR A 98 -1.58 8.90 -18.39
N GLY A 99 -0.88 7.77 -18.34
CA GLY A 99 -0.78 6.80 -19.45
C GLY A 99 -1.98 5.86 -19.56
N MET A 100 -2.91 5.92 -18.61
CA MET A 100 -3.98 4.94 -18.48
C MET A 100 -5.25 5.34 -19.23
N SER A 101 -5.54 4.62 -20.33
CA SER A 101 -6.76 4.82 -21.12
C SER A 101 -8.03 4.47 -20.34
N SER A 102 -9.15 5.11 -20.70
CA SER A 102 -10.47 4.87 -20.09
C SER A 102 -10.91 3.40 -20.21
N LEU A 103 -10.54 2.72 -21.29
CA LEU A 103 -10.83 1.29 -21.48
C LEU A 103 -10.12 0.42 -20.44
N LYS A 104 -8.82 0.66 -20.19
CA LYS A 104 -8.05 -0.06 -19.17
C LYS A 104 -8.61 0.21 -17.77
N ARG A 105 -9.00 1.46 -17.47
CA ARG A 105 -9.63 1.84 -16.19
C ARG A 105 -10.93 1.08 -15.96
N ASN A 106 -11.79 1.04 -16.97
CA ASN A 106 -13.07 0.32 -16.89
C ASN A 106 -12.87 -1.20 -16.76
N ALA A 107 -11.91 -1.77 -17.47
CA ALA A 107 -11.59 -3.20 -17.37
C ALA A 107 -11.12 -3.57 -15.96
N LEU A 108 -10.20 -2.80 -15.37
CA LEU A 108 -9.73 -3.00 -14.00
C LEU A 108 -10.86 -2.86 -12.97
N ARG A 109 -11.68 -1.83 -13.14
CA ARG A 109 -12.83 -1.60 -12.27
C ARG A 109 -13.82 -2.75 -12.34
N ALA A 110 -14.13 -3.25 -13.54
CA ALA A 110 -15.04 -4.38 -13.72
C ALA A 110 -14.48 -5.66 -13.08
N ALA A 111 -13.19 -5.98 -13.34
CA ALA A 111 -12.53 -7.16 -12.81
C ALA A 111 -12.46 -7.19 -11.27
N SER A 112 -12.32 -6.03 -10.63
CA SER A 112 -12.22 -5.89 -9.17
C SER A 112 -13.54 -5.60 -8.46
N ALA A 113 -14.63 -5.34 -9.21
CA ALA A 113 -15.87 -4.84 -8.62
C ALA A 113 -16.52 -5.80 -7.62
N TRP A 114 -16.43 -7.11 -7.87
CA TRP A 114 -16.97 -8.12 -6.96
C TRP A 114 -16.16 -8.18 -5.66
N ARG A 115 -14.82 -8.14 -5.75
CA ARG A 115 -13.93 -8.10 -4.59
C ARG A 115 -14.20 -6.89 -3.73
N TYR A 116 -14.26 -5.72 -4.34
CA TYR A 116 -14.51 -4.49 -3.60
C TYR A 116 -15.92 -4.48 -3.00
N ARG A 117 -16.95 -4.83 -3.76
CA ARG A 117 -18.34 -4.77 -3.25
C ARG A 117 -18.60 -5.79 -2.13
N LEU A 118 -18.09 -7.01 -2.27
CA LEU A 118 -18.27 -8.09 -1.30
C LEU A 118 -17.26 -8.04 -0.13
N GLY A 119 -16.27 -7.16 -0.18
CA GLY A 119 -15.21 -7.08 0.84
C GLY A 119 -14.19 -8.23 0.79
N PHE A 120 -14.05 -8.88 -0.37
CA PHE A 120 -13.17 -10.03 -0.56
C PHE A 120 -11.78 -9.60 -1.06
N TYR A 121 -10.86 -9.36 -0.12
CA TYR A 121 -9.53 -8.84 -0.44
C TYR A 121 -8.46 -9.93 -0.59
N ASP A 122 -8.71 -11.15 -0.13
CA ASP A 122 -7.67 -12.17 -0.04
C ASP A 122 -7.17 -12.64 -1.40
N HIS A 123 -5.84 -12.78 -1.50
CA HIS A 123 -5.13 -13.31 -2.66
C HIS A 123 -5.60 -12.71 -4.01
N PRO A 124 -5.42 -11.40 -4.26
CA PRO A 124 -5.85 -10.74 -5.51
C PRO A 124 -4.88 -11.01 -6.67
N LEU A 125 -4.52 -12.27 -6.91
CA LEU A 125 -3.47 -12.68 -7.86
C LEU A 125 -3.82 -12.26 -9.30
N GLU A 126 -5.09 -12.34 -9.67
CA GLU A 126 -5.56 -11.91 -10.98
C GLU A 126 -5.44 -10.39 -11.17
N LEU A 127 -5.70 -9.59 -10.12
CA LEU A 127 -5.50 -8.13 -10.19
C LEU A 127 -4.01 -7.80 -10.27
N ARG A 128 -3.17 -8.52 -9.54
CA ARG A 128 -1.70 -8.37 -9.63
C ARG A 128 -1.20 -8.63 -11.04
N ALA A 129 -1.69 -9.69 -11.68
CA ALA A 129 -1.37 -9.99 -13.06
C ALA A 129 -1.89 -8.90 -14.02
N LEU A 130 -3.14 -8.45 -13.82
CA LEU A 130 -3.77 -7.43 -14.66
C LEU A 130 -3.03 -6.09 -14.60
N HIS A 131 -2.62 -5.64 -13.41
CA HIS A 131 -1.80 -4.43 -13.25
C HIS A 131 -0.45 -4.56 -13.95
N LYS A 132 0.19 -5.75 -13.90
CA LYS A 132 1.45 -6.00 -14.59
C LYS A 132 1.28 -5.93 -16.12
N VAL A 133 0.23 -6.55 -16.66
CA VAL A 133 -0.07 -6.53 -18.10
C VAL A 133 -0.40 -5.12 -18.59
N MET A 134 -1.08 -4.32 -17.77
CA MET A 134 -1.48 -2.96 -18.14
C MET A 134 -0.39 -1.92 -17.91
N SER A 135 0.75 -2.29 -17.32
CA SER A 135 1.81 -1.39 -16.84
C SER A 135 1.27 -0.30 -15.92
N TYR A 136 0.33 -0.67 -15.03
CA TYR A 136 -0.34 0.28 -14.13
C TYR A 136 0.65 0.94 -13.17
N GLN A 137 0.69 2.26 -13.18
CA GLN A 137 1.51 3.03 -12.25
C GLN A 137 0.76 3.25 -10.95
N ARG A 138 1.38 2.86 -9.83
CA ARG A 138 0.75 3.01 -8.51
C ARG A 138 1.17 4.31 -7.86
N PRO A 139 0.24 5.05 -7.24
CA PRO A 139 0.51 6.35 -6.66
C PRO A 139 1.58 6.28 -5.56
N GLU A 140 1.68 5.17 -4.83
CA GLU A 140 2.71 5.00 -3.80
C GLU A 140 4.14 4.83 -4.35
N THR A 141 4.29 4.47 -5.63
CA THR A 141 5.61 4.18 -6.22
C THR A 141 6.17 5.29 -7.09
N THR A 142 5.30 6.02 -7.81
CA THR A 142 5.72 6.95 -8.85
C THR A 142 5.96 8.37 -8.36
N GLY A 143 5.64 8.70 -7.10
CA GLY A 143 5.67 10.10 -6.64
C GLY A 143 4.66 10.94 -7.42
N PHE A 144 4.43 12.17 -6.96
CA PHE A 144 3.69 13.17 -7.72
C PHE A 144 4.66 13.95 -8.62
#